data_AF-A0A9X3UKR5-F1
#
_entry.id   AF-A0A9X3UKR5-F1
#
_cell.length_a   1.000
_cell.length_b   1.000
_cell.length_c   1.000
_cell.angle_alpha   90.00
_cell.angle_beta   90.00
_cell.angle_gamma   90.00
#
_symmetry.space_group_name_H-M   'P 1'
#
loop_
_entity.id
_entity.type
_entity.pdbx_description
1 polymer ?
#
loop_
_entity_poly.entity_id
_entity_poly.type
_entity_poly.pdbx_seq_one_letter_code
_entity_poly.pdbx_strand_id
1 'polypeptide(L)'
;MKNTTRFSSPYNPLYFLASLGNGGLAVSFFMYLMFMLPHPVSPIPTFTTLAGVFAAGNPVTMALVSVAVVGILYFAFQHYRLLLRNLAAYKAFQQTPAYEKLMSGNAEVTRMAIPLTLAMSINVAFILGALFVPGLWGVVEYLFPAAIVAFGAVAVLALRMFASYAGRILTNGQFEWSANNSLSQLVAVFAMSMIGVGFAAPAAMSHVPTTVVVGMVLSIFFLTSAAIWGLIMVVLGFKDMLEHGVSEEGSPSLWIIIPIVTVSGIATVRLSHGLHHVFNGGPVPSDMLVNMAIMLSVQLLFGLIGFVTMRKLHYFADYIHGEKASAASYALICPGVALMVFGMFFLHPGLVANGIVDKFSIAYFILVAPLVYLQFVTIKTMVLLNRKHLGGSGAAQANPSRGMPSMDAAE
;
A
#
# COMPACT_ATOMS: atom_id res chain seq x y z
N MET A 1 16.95 -16.11 26.51
CA MET A 1 16.01 -15.96 25.38
C MET A 1 16.73 -15.26 24.24
N LYS A 2 16.93 -15.91 23.08
CA LYS A 2 17.56 -15.27 21.91
C LYS A 2 16.64 -14.14 21.43
N ASN A 3 17.21 -12.95 21.26
CA ASN A 3 16.51 -11.71 20.88
C ASN A 3 15.92 -11.87 19.46
N THR A 4 14.64 -12.25 19.35
CA THR A 4 13.91 -12.54 18.10
C THR A 4 13.50 -11.27 17.32
N THR A 5 13.96 -10.10 17.76
CA THR A 5 13.61 -8.77 17.21
C THR A 5 14.63 -8.21 16.20
N ARG A 6 15.72 -8.92 15.87
CA ARG A 6 16.83 -8.37 15.07
C ARG A 6 16.48 -8.13 13.59
N PHE A 7 16.30 -6.87 13.22
CA PHE A 7 16.47 -6.40 11.83
C PHE A 7 17.96 -6.38 11.51
N SER A 8 18.35 -6.65 10.26
CA SER A 8 19.78 -6.67 9.87
C SER A 8 20.40 -5.27 9.78
N SER A 9 19.59 -4.21 9.69
CA SER A 9 20.01 -2.80 9.69
C SER A 9 19.39 -2.04 10.87
N PRO A 10 19.88 -0.83 11.23
CA PRO A 10 19.25 0.03 12.21
C PRO A 10 17.74 0.18 11.94
N TYR A 11 16.94 0.14 12.99
CA TYR A 11 15.50 0.16 12.85
C TYR A 11 15.02 1.49 12.24
N ASN A 12 14.13 1.40 11.26
CA ASN A 12 13.49 2.53 10.59
C ASN A 12 11.96 2.27 10.51
N PRO A 13 11.10 3.26 10.78
CA PRO A 13 9.64 3.11 10.65
C PRO A 13 9.17 2.60 9.29
N LEU A 14 9.94 2.78 8.21
CA LEU A 14 9.62 2.23 6.90
C LEU A 14 9.56 0.70 6.86
N TYR A 15 10.07 -0.03 7.87
CA TYR A 15 9.85 -1.47 7.97
C TYR A 15 8.37 -1.88 8.14
N PHE A 16 7.49 -0.95 8.54
CA PHE A 16 6.04 -1.16 8.47
C PHE A 16 5.57 -1.43 7.02
N LEU A 17 6.25 -0.89 6.01
CA LEU A 17 5.95 -1.16 4.60
C LEU A 17 6.13 -2.64 4.21
N ALA A 18 6.96 -3.39 4.94
CA ALA A 18 7.07 -4.83 4.75
C ALA A 18 5.77 -5.55 5.16
N SER A 19 5.15 -5.12 6.25
CA SER A 19 3.83 -5.62 6.64
C SER A 19 2.76 -5.17 5.64
N LEU A 20 2.74 -3.88 5.31
CA LEU A 20 1.81 -3.30 4.33
C LEU A 20 1.85 -4.03 2.99
N GLY A 21 3.05 -4.31 2.47
CA GLY A 21 3.26 -4.99 1.20
C GLY A 21 2.70 -6.42 1.19
N ASN A 22 2.86 -7.17 2.29
CA ASN A 22 2.19 -8.47 2.42
C ASN A 22 0.66 -8.33 2.47
N GLY A 23 0.13 -7.33 3.18
CA GLY A 23 -1.31 -7.05 3.19
C GLY A 23 -1.83 -6.75 1.78
N GLY A 24 -1.10 -5.93 1.02
CA GLY A 24 -1.38 -5.66 -0.38
C GLY A 24 -1.34 -6.91 -1.28
N LEU A 25 -0.34 -7.79 -1.10
CA LEU A 25 -0.27 -9.04 -1.84
C LEU A 25 -1.45 -9.98 -1.51
N ALA A 26 -1.93 -10.00 -0.27
CA ALA A 26 -3.17 -10.72 0.05
C ALA A 26 -4.37 -10.16 -0.74
N VAL A 27 -4.50 -8.82 -0.81
CA VAL A 27 -5.54 -8.16 -1.62
C VAL A 27 -5.40 -8.50 -3.10
N SER A 28 -4.18 -8.55 -3.65
CA SER A 28 -3.97 -8.86 -5.07
C SER A 28 -4.44 -10.27 -5.42
N PHE A 29 -4.27 -11.26 -4.54
CA PHE A 29 -4.87 -12.59 -4.74
C PHE A 29 -6.39 -12.57 -4.60
N PHE A 30 -6.92 -11.79 -3.66
CA PHE A 30 -8.36 -11.60 -3.50
C PHE A 30 -9.01 -10.98 -4.76
N MET A 31 -8.30 -10.14 -5.52
CA MET A 31 -8.82 -9.57 -6.78
C MET A 31 -9.18 -10.62 -7.82
N TYR A 32 -8.49 -11.76 -7.88
CA TYR A 32 -8.90 -12.86 -8.76
C TYR A 32 -10.26 -13.41 -8.37
N LEU A 33 -10.47 -13.65 -7.06
CA LEU A 33 -11.77 -14.09 -6.56
C LEU A 33 -12.85 -13.04 -6.83
N MET A 34 -12.55 -11.77 -6.54
CA MET A 34 -13.46 -10.64 -6.70
C MET A 34 -13.93 -10.44 -8.13
N PHE A 35 -13.09 -10.66 -9.13
CA PHE A 35 -13.47 -10.35 -10.50
C PHE A 35 -13.75 -11.58 -11.37
N MET A 36 -13.18 -12.74 -11.05
CA MET A 36 -13.35 -13.95 -11.86
C MET A 36 -14.44 -14.88 -11.33
N LEU A 37 -14.77 -14.88 -10.03
CA LEU A 37 -15.85 -15.71 -9.50
C LEU A 37 -17.21 -14.98 -9.52
N PRO A 38 -18.30 -15.67 -9.88
CA PRO A 38 -19.64 -15.11 -9.75
C PRO A 38 -20.08 -15.03 -8.28
N HIS A 39 -20.63 -13.90 -7.86
CA HIS A 39 -21.19 -13.68 -6.51
C HIS A 39 -22.46 -12.81 -6.64
N PRO A 40 -23.62 -13.40 -7.00
CA PRO A 40 -24.83 -12.62 -7.28
C PRO A 40 -25.53 -12.07 -6.03
N VAL A 41 -25.23 -12.62 -4.85
CA VAL A 41 -25.93 -12.31 -3.58
C VAL A 41 -25.17 -11.29 -2.73
N SER A 42 -23.91 -10.99 -3.06
CA SER A 42 -23.05 -10.08 -2.31
C SER A 42 -22.17 -9.28 -3.26
N PRO A 43 -21.78 -8.04 -2.95
CA PRO A 43 -20.87 -7.24 -3.79
C PRO A 43 -19.42 -7.75 -3.82
N ILE A 44 -19.08 -8.70 -2.95
CA ILE A 44 -17.76 -9.34 -2.89
C ILE A 44 -17.91 -10.86 -2.74
N PRO A 45 -16.87 -11.65 -3.06
CA PRO A 45 -16.83 -13.07 -2.74
C PRO A 45 -16.89 -13.31 -1.25
N THR A 46 -17.71 -14.27 -0.83
CA THR A 46 -17.87 -14.66 0.58
C THR A 46 -17.64 -16.16 0.75
N PHE A 47 -17.76 -16.65 1.99
CA PHE A 47 -17.70 -18.09 2.29
C PHE A 47 -18.65 -18.91 1.40
N THR A 48 -19.86 -18.42 1.14
CA THR A 48 -20.83 -19.14 0.29
C THR A 48 -20.37 -19.22 -1.16
N THR A 49 -19.69 -18.18 -1.67
CA THR A 49 -19.07 -18.19 -2.99
C THR A 49 -17.99 -19.29 -3.08
N LEU A 50 -17.11 -19.38 -2.08
CA LEU A 50 -16.07 -20.40 -2.04
C LEU A 50 -16.68 -21.80 -1.92
N ALA A 51 -17.61 -22.01 -0.98
CA ALA A 51 -18.29 -23.28 -0.79
C ALA A 51 -19.00 -23.74 -2.07
N GLY A 52 -19.64 -22.82 -2.80
CA GLY A 52 -20.28 -23.10 -4.08
C GLY A 52 -19.30 -23.58 -5.15
N VAL A 53 -18.11 -23.00 -5.25
CA VAL A 53 -17.07 -23.45 -6.19
C VAL A 53 -16.61 -24.88 -5.88
N PHE A 54 -16.36 -25.20 -4.61
CA PHE A 54 -15.92 -26.54 -4.21
C PHE A 54 -17.05 -27.57 -4.33
N ALA A 55 -18.30 -27.18 -4.11
CA ALA A 55 -19.47 -28.04 -4.31
C ALA A 55 -19.75 -28.32 -5.80
N ALA A 56 -19.50 -27.34 -6.69
CA ALA A 56 -19.68 -27.50 -8.14
C ALA A 56 -18.68 -28.48 -8.77
N GLY A 57 -17.54 -28.75 -8.12
CA GLY A 57 -16.65 -29.86 -8.48
C GLY A 57 -15.81 -29.67 -9.75
N ASN A 58 -15.73 -28.46 -10.33
CA ASN A 58 -14.83 -28.24 -11.48
C ASN A 58 -13.36 -28.22 -11.02
N PRO A 59 -12.53 -29.21 -11.44
CA PRO A 59 -11.19 -29.38 -10.89
C PRO A 59 -10.26 -28.22 -11.20
N VAL A 60 -10.39 -27.60 -12.38
CA VAL A 60 -9.54 -26.47 -12.80
C VAL A 60 -9.88 -25.23 -11.97
N THR A 61 -11.18 -24.91 -11.84
CA THR A 61 -11.63 -23.77 -11.03
C THR A 61 -11.26 -23.96 -9.55
N MET A 62 -11.45 -25.16 -9.00
CA MET A 62 -11.06 -25.50 -7.63
C MET A 62 -9.55 -25.30 -7.41
N ALA A 63 -8.70 -25.75 -8.35
CA ALA A 63 -7.27 -25.58 -8.25
C ALA A 63 -6.87 -24.10 -8.25
N LEU A 64 -7.40 -23.30 -9.19
CA LEU A 64 -7.11 -21.87 -9.28
C LEU A 64 -7.59 -21.08 -8.05
N VAL A 65 -8.79 -21.38 -7.56
CA VAL A 65 -9.33 -20.77 -6.33
C VAL A 65 -8.50 -21.18 -5.13
N SER A 66 -8.06 -22.44 -5.05
CA SER A 66 -7.18 -22.91 -3.96
C SER A 66 -5.85 -22.17 -3.96
N VAL A 67 -5.23 -21.93 -5.12
CA VAL A 67 -4.00 -21.13 -5.22
C VAL A 67 -4.24 -19.71 -4.72
N ALA A 68 -5.35 -19.07 -5.10
CA ALA A 68 -5.68 -17.73 -4.62
C ALA A 68 -5.91 -17.70 -3.10
N VAL A 69 -6.66 -18.66 -2.55
CA VAL A 69 -6.92 -18.81 -1.12
C VAL A 69 -5.63 -19.04 -0.33
N VAL A 70 -4.74 -19.91 -0.81
CA VAL A 70 -3.43 -20.15 -0.18
C VAL A 70 -2.58 -18.88 -0.22
N GLY A 71 -2.59 -18.15 -1.34
CA GLY A 71 -1.93 -16.85 -1.46
C GLY A 71 -2.43 -15.85 -0.42
N ILE A 72 -3.75 -15.69 -0.30
CA ILE A 72 -4.38 -14.81 0.71
C ILE A 72 -3.93 -15.20 2.11
N LEU A 73 -4.04 -16.48 2.49
CA LEU A 73 -3.69 -16.96 3.83
C LEU A 73 -2.21 -16.76 4.14
N TYR A 74 -1.32 -17.10 3.21
CA TYR A 74 0.12 -16.95 3.39
C TYR A 74 0.49 -15.47 3.60
N PHE A 75 0.02 -14.58 2.72
CA PHE A 75 0.37 -13.16 2.80
C PHE A 75 -0.32 -12.45 3.96
N ALA A 76 -1.55 -12.83 4.33
CA ALA A 76 -2.21 -12.32 5.52
C ALA A 76 -1.47 -12.75 6.81
N PHE A 77 -1.02 -14.00 6.89
CA PHE A 77 -0.19 -14.45 8.00
C PHE A 77 1.12 -13.65 8.10
N GLN A 78 1.80 -13.44 6.97
CA GLN A 78 3.03 -12.62 6.94
C GLN A 78 2.78 -11.17 7.33
N HIS A 79 1.66 -10.59 6.90
CA HIS A 79 1.24 -9.24 7.27
C HIS A 79 1.15 -9.09 8.80
N TYR A 80 0.33 -9.90 9.48
CA TYR A 80 0.19 -9.80 10.94
C TYR A 80 1.46 -10.16 11.70
N ARG A 81 2.21 -11.18 11.25
CA ARG A 81 3.50 -11.55 11.84
C ARG A 81 4.48 -10.37 11.83
N LEU A 82 4.59 -9.66 10.72
CA LEU A 82 5.49 -8.50 10.59
C LEU A 82 4.93 -7.24 11.24
N LEU A 83 3.60 -7.06 11.26
CA LEU A 83 2.96 -5.97 11.98
C LEU A 83 3.31 -6.03 13.47
N LEU A 84 3.08 -7.18 14.11
CA LEU A 84 3.36 -7.36 15.55
C LEU A 84 4.84 -7.16 15.86
N ARG A 85 5.72 -7.68 15.00
CA ARG A 85 7.17 -7.49 15.12
C ARG A 85 7.57 -6.01 15.00
N ASN A 86 7.00 -5.28 14.04
CA ASN A 86 7.26 -3.86 13.86
C ASN A 86 6.71 -3.02 15.02
N LEU A 87 5.53 -3.33 15.55
CA LEU A 87 4.98 -2.64 16.72
C LEU A 87 5.88 -2.81 17.95
N ALA A 88 6.36 -4.03 18.20
CA ALA A 88 7.31 -4.30 19.29
C ALA A 88 8.65 -3.57 19.09
N ALA A 89 9.20 -3.61 17.88
CA ALA A 89 10.46 -2.95 17.56
C ALA A 89 10.36 -1.42 17.59
N TYR A 90 9.23 -0.86 17.15
CA TYR A 90 8.96 0.57 17.24
C TYR A 90 8.90 1.04 18.70
N LYS A 91 8.23 0.27 19.58
CA LYS A 91 8.19 0.59 21.01
C LYS A 91 9.58 0.62 21.64
N ALA A 92 10.46 -0.32 21.27
CA ALA A 92 11.85 -0.30 21.71
C ALA A 92 12.63 0.88 21.10
N PHE A 93 12.40 1.19 19.83
CA PHE A 93 13.03 2.30 19.12
C PHE A 93 12.70 3.66 19.75
N GLN A 94 11.48 3.85 20.24
CA GLN A 94 11.05 5.09 20.92
C GLN A 94 11.90 5.46 22.15
N GLN A 95 12.65 4.50 22.71
CA GLN A 95 13.51 4.70 23.88
C GLN A 95 14.97 4.99 23.50
N THR A 96 15.25 5.26 22.22
CA THR A 96 16.62 5.43 21.72
C THR A 96 16.90 6.86 21.27
N PRO A 97 18.17 7.33 21.33
CA PRO A 97 18.55 8.65 20.80
C PRO A 97 18.27 8.81 19.30
N ALA A 98 18.27 7.70 18.56
CA ALA A 98 17.92 7.70 17.13
C ALA A 98 16.45 8.08 16.88
N TYR A 99 15.55 7.80 17.83
CA TYR A 99 14.17 8.26 17.75
C TYR A 99 14.05 9.77 17.97
N GLU A 100 14.78 10.34 18.92
CA GLU A 100 14.82 11.78 19.13
C GLU A 100 15.32 12.52 17.87
N LYS A 101 16.37 12.00 17.23
CA LYS A 101 16.86 12.50 15.95
C LYS A 101 15.82 12.38 14.82
N LEU A 102 15.07 11.28 14.78
CA LEU A 102 13.97 11.13 13.81
C LEU A 102 12.90 12.19 14.02
N MET A 103 12.54 12.47 15.27
CA MET A 103 11.50 13.42 15.66
C MET A 103 11.85 14.87 15.34
N SER A 104 13.13 15.23 15.29
CA SER A 104 13.58 16.57 14.94
C SER A 104 13.75 16.80 13.44
N GLY A 105 13.75 15.75 12.61
CA GLY A 105 14.10 15.82 11.18
C GLY A 105 12.94 15.62 10.21
N ASN A 106 13.23 15.79 8.91
CA ASN A 106 12.26 15.55 7.83
C ASN A 106 11.75 14.10 7.76
N ALA A 107 12.53 13.15 8.30
CA ALA A 107 12.19 11.74 8.34
C ALA A 107 11.10 11.40 9.37
N GLU A 108 10.70 12.33 10.24
CA GLU A 108 9.57 12.16 11.16
C GLU A 108 8.29 11.67 10.45
N VAL A 109 8.07 12.14 9.21
CA VAL A 109 6.94 11.76 8.34
C VAL A 109 6.84 10.24 8.14
N THR A 110 7.95 9.51 8.20
CA THR A 110 8.00 8.06 7.94
C THR A 110 7.18 7.28 8.99
N ARG A 111 6.91 7.88 10.15
CA ARG A 111 6.00 7.33 11.15
C ARG A 111 4.57 7.15 10.62
N MET A 112 4.17 7.89 9.58
CA MET A 112 2.88 7.70 8.91
C MET A 112 2.73 6.32 8.25
N ALA A 113 3.82 5.55 8.09
CA ALA A 113 3.76 4.14 7.72
C ALA A 113 2.98 3.28 8.75
N ILE A 114 2.91 3.72 10.01
CA ILE A 114 2.16 3.04 11.08
C ILE A 114 0.64 3.07 10.81
N PRO A 115 -0.04 4.23 10.79
CA PRO A 115 -1.47 4.29 10.50
C PRO A 115 -1.81 3.74 9.12
N LEU A 116 -0.93 3.96 8.12
CA LEU A 116 -1.06 3.34 6.79
C LEU A 116 -1.16 1.81 6.86
N THR A 117 -0.28 1.17 7.64
CA THR A 117 -0.28 -0.30 7.79
C THR A 117 -1.45 -0.79 8.63
N LEU A 118 -1.83 -0.07 9.68
CA LEU A 118 -2.99 -0.41 10.50
C LEU A 118 -4.31 -0.34 9.71
N ALA A 119 -4.46 0.65 8.82
CA ALA A 119 -5.60 0.72 7.90
C ALA A 119 -5.64 -0.51 6.97
N MET A 120 -4.48 -0.93 6.46
CA MET A 120 -4.38 -2.17 5.67
C MET A 120 -4.74 -3.41 6.50
N SER A 121 -4.39 -3.46 7.78
CA SER A 121 -4.75 -4.58 8.67
C SER A 121 -6.26 -4.75 8.81
N ILE A 122 -7.03 -3.65 8.81
CA ILE A 122 -8.50 -3.71 8.83
C ILE A 122 -9.01 -4.30 7.51
N ASN A 123 -8.44 -3.89 6.36
CA ASN A 123 -8.81 -4.45 5.05
C ASN A 123 -8.51 -5.96 4.95
N VAL A 124 -7.35 -6.40 5.44
CA VAL A 124 -6.99 -7.83 5.46
C VAL A 124 -7.92 -8.62 6.38
N ALA A 125 -8.24 -8.09 7.56
CA ALA A 125 -9.20 -8.72 8.47
C ALA A 125 -10.57 -8.90 7.82
N PHE A 126 -11.03 -7.89 7.08
CA PHE A 126 -12.30 -7.96 6.36
C PHE A 126 -12.30 -9.04 5.26
N ILE A 127 -11.22 -9.15 4.48
CA ILE A 127 -11.08 -10.22 3.47
C ILE A 127 -11.11 -11.61 4.13
N LEU A 128 -10.36 -11.80 5.21
CA LEU A 128 -10.34 -13.06 5.94
C LEU A 128 -11.73 -13.38 6.52
N GLY A 129 -12.39 -12.39 7.11
CA GLY A 129 -13.75 -12.53 7.60
C GLY A 129 -14.72 -12.96 6.50
N ALA A 130 -14.75 -12.22 5.38
CA ALA A 130 -15.67 -12.48 4.28
C ALA A 130 -15.52 -13.89 3.70
N LEU A 131 -14.28 -14.36 3.52
CA LEU A 131 -14.00 -15.65 2.90
C LEU A 131 -14.14 -16.85 3.86
N PHE A 132 -13.78 -16.69 5.14
CA PHE A 132 -13.63 -17.83 6.04
C PHE A 132 -14.63 -17.87 7.20
N VAL A 133 -15.45 -16.84 7.41
CA VAL A 133 -16.49 -16.83 8.45
C VAL A 133 -17.86 -17.09 7.80
N PRO A 134 -18.46 -18.28 8.01
CA PRO A 134 -19.78 -18.60 7.46
C PRO A 134 -20.84 -17.62 7.98
N GLY A 135 -21.71 -17.13 7.10
CA GLY A 135 -22.83 -16.26 7.47
C GLY A 135 -22.45 -14.81 7.83
N LEU A 136 -21.16 -14.43 7.79
CA LEU A 136 -20.72 -13.07 8.14
C LEU A 136 -21.43 -11.99 7.32
N TRP A 137 -21.66 -12.25 6.03
CA TRP A 137 -22.34 -11.28 5.15
C TRP A 137 -23.79 -10.99 5.58
N GLY A 138 -24.46 -11.95 6.24
CA GLY A 138 -25.81 -11.74 6.76
C GLY A 138 -25.89 -10.72 7.90
N VAL A 139 -24.77 -10.40 8.54
CA VAL A 139 -24.67 -9.41 9.63
C VAL A 139 -23.75 -8.24 9.29
N VAL A 140 -23.41 -8.06 8.00
CA VAL A 140 -22.42 -7.07 7.55
C VAL A 140 -22.82 -5.63 7.87
N GLU A 141 -24.12 -5.35 7.92
CA GLU A 141 -24.67 -4.03 8.28
C GLU A 141 -24.30 -3.60 9.70
N TYR A 142 -24.11 -4.53 10.64
CA TYR A 142 -23.59 -4.22 11.98
C TYR A 142 -22.07 -4.07 11.99
N LEU A 143 -21.39 -4.74 11.06
CA LEU A 143 -19.93 -4.71 10.93
C LEU A 143 -19.44 -3.39 10.31
N PHE A 144 -20.24 -2.75 9.44
CA PHE A 144 -19.88 -1.49 8.81
C PHE A 144 -19.70 -0.32 9.80
N PRO A 145 -20.62 -0.04 10.74
CA PRO A 145 -20.38 0.94 11.81
C PRO A 145 -19.13 0.63 12.64
N ALA A 146 -18.90 -0.64 12.98
CA ALA A 146 -17.69 -1.04 13.70
C ALA A 146 -16.43 -0.78 12.86
N ALA A 147 -16.47 -1.02 11.54
CA ALA A 147 -15.39 -0.69 10.62
C ALA A 147 -15.15 0.82 10.53
N ILE A 148 -16.20 1.64 10.49
CA ILE A 148 -16.08 3.11 10.54
C ILE A 148 -15.38 3.54 11.84
N VAL A 149 -15.74 2.96 12.99
CA VAL A 149 -15.08 3.26 14.26
C VAL A 149 -13.60 2.84 14.23
N ALA A 150 -13.29 1.65 13.69
CA ALA A 150 -11.92 1.16 13.58
C ALA A 150 -11.05 2.05 12.68
N PHE A 151 -11.55 2.42 11.49
CA PHE A 151 -10.88 3.40 10.62
C PHE A 151 -10.84 4.80 11.26
N GLY A 152 -11.85 5.18 12.03
CA GLY A 152 -11.89 6.40 12.86
C GLY A 152 -10.75 6.46 13.88
N ALA A 153 -10.46 5.35 14.56
CA ALA A 153 -9.33 5.28 15.49
C ALA A 153 -7.99 5.45 14.77
N VAL A 154 -7.82 4.82 13.60
CA VAL A 154 -6.62 4.98 12.76
C VAL A 154 -6.51 6.40 12.20
N ALA A 155 -7.64 7.00 11.82
CA ALA A 155 -7.75 8.39 11.37
C ALA A 155 -7.29 9.39 12.44
N VAL A 156 -7.77 9.23 13.67
CA VAL A 156 -7.35 10.08 14.80
C VAL A 156 -5.85 9.93 15.06
N LEU A 157 -5.32 8.70 15.02
CA LEU A 157 -3.89 8.45 15.14
C LEU A 157 -3.09 9.16 14.03
N ALA A 158 -3.52 9.01 12.78
CA ALA A 158 -2.87 9.62 11.62
C ALA A 158 -2.89 11.15 11.69
N LEU A 159 -4.02 11.75 12.04
CA LEU A 159 -4.17 13.20 12.18
C LEU A 159 -3.30 13.75 13.31
N ARG A 160 -3.20 13.06 14.46
CA ARG A 160 -2.31 13.47 15.55
C ARG A 160 -0.84 13.43 15.13
N MET A 161 -0.41 12.36 14.46
CA MET A 161 0.97 12.24 13.96
C MET A 161 1.27 13.29 12.88
N PHE A 162 0.34 13.52 11.96
CA PHE A 162 0.47 14.52 10.92
C PHE A 162 0.49 15.95 11.49
N ALA A 163 -0.38 16.27 12.46
CA ALA A 163 -0.42 17.58 13.10
C ALA A 163 0.87 17.90 13.87
N SER A 164 1.46 16.91 14.56
CA SER A 164 2.78 17.04 15.18
C SER A 164 3.86 17.42 14.16
N TYR A 165 3.90 16.66 13.05
CA TYR A 165 4.87 16.86 11.97
C TYR A 165 4.69 18.21 11.26
N ALA A 166 3.47 18.48 10.80
CA ALA A 166 3.12 19.70 10.08
C ALA A 166 3.27 20.94 10.98
N GLY A 167 2.83 20.85 12.25
CA GLY A 167 3.00 21.91 13.23
C GLY A 167 4.46 22.30 13.39
N ARG A 168 5.36 21.34 13.62
CA ARG A 168 6.80 21.61 13.74
C ARG A 168 7.37 22.32 12.52
N ILE A 169 7.06 21.84 11.32
CA ILE A 169 7.60 22.42 10.08
C ILE A 169 7.07 23.83 9.84
N LEU A 170 5.76 24.03 10.03
CA LEU A 170 5.11 25.30 9.76
C LEU A 170 5.40 26.37 10.81
N THR A 171 5.67 26.00 12.07
CA THR A 171 5.98 26.97 13.13
C THR A 171 7.47 27.28 13.22
N ASN A 172 8.34 26.29 13.04
CA ASN A 172 9.77 26.45 13.35
C ASN A 172 10.64 26.63 12.10
N GLY A 173 10.09 26.44 10.89
CA GLY A 173 10.86 26.56 9.64
C GLY A 173 11.99 25.54 9.48
N GLN A 174 12.00 24.47 10.28
CA GLN A 174 13.07 23.46 10.34
C GLN A 174 12.93 22.39 9.24
N PHE A 175 12.69 22.81 8.00
CA PHE A 175 12.69 21.91 6.86
C PHE A 175 14.03 21.97 6.15
N GLU A 176 14.82 20.91 6.24
CA GLU A 176 16.11 20.82 5.54
C GLU A 176 15.89 20.50 4.05
N TRP A 177 15.90 21.54 3.22
CA TRP A 177 15.67 21.42 1.77
C TRP A 177 16.71 20.56 1.05
N SER A 178 17.98 20.67 1.44
CA SER A 178 19.07 19.86 0.85
C SER A 178 18.94 18.36 1.16
N ALA A 179 18.26 18.00 2.25
CA ALA A 179 18.01 16.62 2.65
C ALA A 179 16.70 16.04 2.08
N ASN A 180 15.91 16.84 1.36
CA ASN A 180 14.58 16.47 0.86
C ASN A 180 14.55 16.10 -0.63
N ASN A 181 15.64 15.57 -1.19
CA ASN A 181 15.71 15.16 -2.59
C ASN A 181 15.02 13.79 -2.89
N SER A 182 13.92 13.48 -2.20
CA SER A 182 13.10 12.29 -2.37
C SER A 182 11.62 12.60 -2.15
N LEU A 183 10.72 11.78 -2.70
CA LEU A 183 9.28 11.86 -2.42
C LEU A 183 8.87 11.06 -1.16
N SER A 184 9.80 10.84 -0.22
CA SER A 184 9.51 10.09 1.02
C SER A 184 8.42 10.75 1.86
N GLN A 185 8.21 12.06 1.68
CA GLN A 185 7.11 12.82 2.31
C GLN A 185 5.72 12.35 1.88
N LEU A 186 5.60 11.71 0.72
CA LEU A 186 4.34 11.15 0.23
C LEU A 186 3.82 9.97 1.05
N VAL A 187 4.60 9.44 2.00
CA VAL A 187 4.09 8.42 2.94
C VAL A 187 2.90 8.96 3.75
N ALA A 188 2.90 10.25 4.11
CA ALA A 188 1.75 10.88 4.79
C ALA A 188 0.51 10.93 3.89
N VAL A 189 0.71 11.32 2.62
CA VAL A 189 -0.35 11.35 1.60
C VAL A 189 -0.93 9.96 1.41
N PHE A 190 -0.06 8.96 1.30
CA PHE A 190 -0.48 7.57 1.14
C PHE A 190 -1.27 7.06 2.34
N ALA A 191 -0.86 7.40 3.56
CA ALA A 191 -1.62 7.08 4.76
C ALA A 191 -3.03 7.69 4.73
N MET A 192 -3.16 8.97 4.37
CA MET A 192 -4.46 9.64 4.26
C MET A 192 -5.32 9.00 3.18
N SER A 193 -4.78 8.73 1.99
CA SER A 193 -5.53 8.07 0.92
C SER A 193 -5.96 6.65 1.30
N MET A 194 -5.13 5.91 2.03
CA MET A 194 -5.47 4.56 2.54
C MET A 194 -6.63 4.61 3.55
N ILE A 195 -6.64 5.60 4.44
CA ILE A 195 -7.75 5.80 5.39
C ILE A 195 -9.02 6.20 4.63
N GLY A 196 -8.90 7.08 3.63
CA GLY A 196 -10.01 7.47 2.75
C GLY A 196 -10.67 6.27 2.07
N VAL A 197 -9.89 5.42 1.39
CA VAL A 197 -10.43 4.20 0.74
C VAL A 197 -11.02 3.19 1.75
N GLY A 198 -10.54 3.21 2.99
CA GLY A 198 -11.09 2.44 4.11
C GLY A 198 -12.53 2.86 4.43
N PHE A 199 -12.78 4.17 4.60
CA PHE A 199 -14.12 4.71 4.79
C PHE A 199 -15.02 4.58 3.56
N ALA A 200 -14.46 4.54 2.36
CA ALA A 200 -15.22 4.30 1.14
C ALA A 200 -15.81 2.87 1.07
N ALA A 201 -15.24 1.90 1.79
CA ALA A 201 -15.71 0.51 1.77
C ALA A 201 -17.14 0.35 2.33
N PRO A 202 -17.45 0.77 3.58
CA PRO A 202 -18.82 0.75 4.09
C PRO A 202 -19.74 1.66 3.28
N ALA A 203 -19.23 2.76 2.72
CA ALA A 203 -20.01 3.64 1.85
C ALA A 203 -20.50 2.97 0.56
N ALA A 204 -19.70 2.05 0.00
CA ALA A 204 -20.05 1.35 -1.24
C ALA A 204 -20.99 0.17 -1.05
N MET A 205 -21.00 -0.45 0.13
CA MET A 205 -21.60 -1.78 0.35
C MET A 205 -22.74 -1.80 1.36
N SER A 206 -22.95 -0.73 2.12
CA SER A 206 -24.02 -0.63 3.12
C SER A 206 -25.36 -0.26 2.48
N HIS A 207 -26.44 -0.88 2.94
CA HIS A 207 -27.80 -0.50 2.58
C HIS A 207 -28.39 0.56 3.52
N VAL A 208 -27.77 0.80 4.68
CA VAL A 208 -28.19 1.86 5.62
C VAL A 208 -27.68 3.22 5.15
N PRO A 209 -28.56 4.20 4.82
CA PRO A 209 -28.14 5.51 4.30
C PRO A 209 -27.20 6.28 5.23
N THR A 210 -27.41 6.21 6.55
CA THR A 210 -26.55 6.88 7.53
C THR A 210 -25.11 6.37 7.47
N THR A 211 -24.92 5.05 7.42
CA THR A 211 -23.60 4.43 7.28
C THR A 211 -22.93 4.85 5.98
N VAL A 212 -23.71 4.91 4.88
CA VAL A 212 -23.20 5.33 3.57
C VAL A 212 -22.72 6.77 3.60
N VAL A 213 -23.55 7.69 4.08
CA VAL A 213 -23.23 9.13 4.11
C VAL A 213 -22.04 9.41 5.05
N VAL A 214 -22.00 8.80 6.23
CA VAL A 214 -20.89 8.99 7.17
C VAL A 214 -19.57 8.47 6.57
N GLY A 215 -19.58 7.25 6.00
CA GLY A 215 -18.40 6.70 5.32
C GLY A 215 -17.96 7.56 4.13
N MET A 216 -18.92 8.08 3.35
CA MET A 216 -18.66 8.94 2.22
C MET A 216 -18.01 10.26 2.61
N VAL A 217 -18.59 10.99 3.58
CA VAL A 217 -18.05 12.29 4.03
C VAL A 217 -16.64 12.12 4.61
N LEU A 218 -16.42 11.11 5.45
CA LEU A 218 -15.10 10.82 6.01
C LEU A 218 -14.09 10.43 4.92
N SER A 219 -14.50 9.60 3.95
CA SER A 219 -13.65 9.25 2.80
C SER A 219 -13.25 10.50 2.00
N ILE A 220 -14.21 11.35 1.65
CA ILE A 220 -13.96 12.58 0.87
C ILE A 220 -13.02 13.52 1.60
N PHE A 221 -13.20 13.70 2.91
CA PHE A 221 -12.31 14.51 3.74
C PHE A 221 -10.85 14.04 3.61
N PHE A 222 -10.58 12.75 3.86
CA PHE A 222 -9.22 12.20 3.79
C PHE A 222 -8.63 12.21 2.38
N LEU A 223 -9.43 11.92 1.34
CA LEU A 223 -8.97 11.99 -0.05
C LEU A 223 -8.63 13.43 -0.46
N THR A 224 -9.42 14.41 -0.02
CA THR A 224 -9.18 15.84 -0.29
C THR A 224 -7.93 16.32 0.42
N SER A 225 -7.75 15.97 1.70
CA SER A 225 -6.52 16.26 2.43
C SER A 225 -5.28 15.64 1.76
N ALA A 226 -5.39 14.39 1.30
CA ALA A 226 -4.33 13.73 0.57
C ALA A 226 -4.02 14.42 -0.77
N ALA A 227 -5.04 14.85 -1.52
CA ALA A 227 -4.85 15.55 -2.79
C ALA A 227 -4.13 16.89 -2.61
N ILE A 228 -4.56 17.70 -1.65
CA ILE A 228 -3.94 19.01 -1.37
C ILE A 228 -2.49 18.82 -0.91
N TRP A 229 -2.26 17.97 0.10
CA TRP A 229 -0.92 17.75 0.63
C TRP A 229 0.00 17.08 -0.39
N GLY A 230 -0.54 16.14 -1.18
CA GLY A 230 0.17 15.47 -2.26
C GLY A 230 0.62 16.44 -3.35
N LEU A 231 -0.25 17.36 -3.78
CA LEU A 231 0.11 18.38 -4.76
C LEU A 231 1.29 19.23 -4.26
N ILE A 232 1.21 19.72 -3.02
CA ILE A 232 2.28 20.54 -2.42
C ILE A 232 3.59 19.76 -2.37
N MET A 233 3.57 18.53 -1.83
CA MET A 233 4.77 17.71 -1.66
C MET A 233 5.38 17.26 -2.99
N VAL A 234 4.57 16.96 -4.02
CA VAL A 234 5.06 16.61 -5.35
C VAL A 234 5.77 17.81 -5.97
N VAL A 235 5.16 19.00 -5.94
CA VAL A 235 5.78 20.21 -6.51
C VAL A 235 7.11 20.53 -5.83
N LEU A 236 7.15 20.51 -4.49
CA LEU A 236 8.37 20.76 -3.73
C LEU A 236 9.43 19.67 -3.98
N GLY A 237 9.04 18.40 -3.96
CA GLY A 237 9.97 17.29 -4.19
C GLY A 237 10.59 17.32 -5.58
N PHE A 238 9.81 17.62 -6.63
CA PHE A 238 10.36 17.76 -7.98
C PHE A 238 11.28 18.96 -8.12
N LYS A 239 10.95 20.10 -7.49
CA LYS A 239 11.86 21.26 -7.43
C LYS A 239 13.22 20.84 -6.86
N ASP A 240 13.22 20.22 -5.67
CA ASP A 240 14.46 19.83 -5.00
C ASP A 240 15.27 18.81 -5.82
N MET A 241 14.60 17.87 -6.49
CA MET A 241 15.23 16.89 -7.38
C MET A 241 15.83 17.52 -8.64
N LEU A 242 15.21 18.56 -9.19
CA LEU A 242 15.73 19.28 -10.36
C LEU A 242 16.95 20.14 -9.99
N GLU A 243 17.01 20.64 -8.75
CA GLU A 243 18.14 21.44 -8.25
C GLU A 243 19.33 20.57 -7.81
N HIS A 244 19.07 19.47 -7.07
CA HIS A 244 20.13 18.71 -6.38
C HIS A 244 20.29 17.27 -6.88
N GLY A 245 19.42 16.80 -7.77
CA GLY A 245 19.34 15.39 -8.16
C GLY A 245 18.67 14.51 -7.09
N VAL A 246 18.16 13.35 -7.50
CA VAL A 246 17.48 12.39 -6.60
C VAL A 246 18.51 11.62 -5.78
N SER A 247 18.28 11.44 -4.48
CA SER A 247 19.11 10.56 -3.66
C SER A 247 18.96 9.09 -4.10
N GLU A 248 20.07 8.35 -4.12
CA GLU A 248 20.09 6.93 -4.47
C GLU A 248 19.11 6.14 -3.59
N GLU A 249 19.22 6.28 -2.26
CA GLU A 249 18.36 5.61 -1.28
C GLU A 249 16.89 6.05 -1.37
N GLY A 250 16.64 7.31 -1.72
CA GLY A 250 15.31 7.91 -1.83
C GLY A 250 14.61 7.63 -3.16
N SER A 251 15.31 7.14 -4.19
CA SER A 251 14.75 6.94 -5.53
C SER A 251 13.49 6.05 -5.62
N PRO A 252 13.28 5.01 -4.77
CA PRO A 252 12.01 4.25 -4.76
C PRO A 252 10.77 5.08 -4.46
N SER A 253 10.94 6.22 -3.76
CA SER A 253 9.82 7.07 -3.37
C SER A 253 9.08 7.66 -4.56
N LEU A 254 9.71 7.77 -5.74
CA LEU A 254 9.07 8.18 -6.99
C LEU A 254 7.85 7.32 -7.34
N TRP A 255 7.88 6.04 -6.97
CA TRP A 255 6.77 5.13 -7.21
C TRP A 255 5.66 5.19 -6.16
N ILE A 256 5.80 5.92 -5.04
CA ILE A 256 4.74 6.04 -4.02
C ILE A 256 3.48 6.72 -4.58
N ILE A 257 3.60 7.51 -5.65
CA ILE A 257 2.46 8.10 -6.35
C ILE A 257 1.52 7.02 -6.91
N ILE A 258 2.06 5.88 -7.35
CA ILE A 258 1.29 4.78 -7.93
C ILE A 258 0.23 4.25 -6.95
N PRO A 259 0.60 3.78 -5.74
CA PRO A 259 -0.38 3.32 -4.77
C PRO A 259 -1.29 4.45 -4.26
N ILE A 260 -0.84 5.70 -4.17
CA ILE A 260 -1.71 6.85 -3.83
C ILE A 260 -2.86 6.98 -4.84
N VAL A 261 -2.51 7.05 -6.13
CA VAL A 261 -3.50 7.18 -7.22
C VAL A 261 -4.39 5.95 -7.27
N THR A 262 -3.84 4.75 -7.08
CA THR A 262 -4.61 3.50 -7.03
C THR A 262 -5.66 3.50 -5.93
N VAL A 263 -5.26 3.75 -4.67
CA VAL A 263 -6.24 3.69 -3.56
C VAL A 263 -7.26 4.82 -3.66
N SER A 264 -6.85 5.99 -4.16
CA SER A 264 -7.76 7.10 -4.43
C SER A 264 -8.77 6.73 -5.52
N GLY A 265 -8.32 6.08 -6.61
CA GLY A 265 -9.20 5.60 -7.67
C GLY A 265 -10.15 4.48 -7.25
N ILE A 266 -9.69 3.55 -6.43
CA ILE A 266 -10.57 2.53 -5.83
C ILE A 266 -11.61 3.21 -4.93
N ALA A 267 -11.22 4.24 -4.19
CA ALA A 267 -12.15 5.01 -3.37
C ALA A 267 -13.20 5.73 -4.24
N THR A 268 -12.82 6.36 -5.35
CA THR A 268 -13.80 7.01 -6.25
C THR A 268 -14.79 6.01 -6.84
N VAL A 269 -14.34 4.82 -7.21
CA VAL A 269 -15.22 3.72 -7.69
C VAL A 269 -16.17 3.24 -6.60
N ARG A 270 -15.70 3.16 -5.36
CA ARG A 270 -16.52 2.78 -4.21
C ARG A 270 -17.58 3.84 -3.91
N LEU A 271 -17.19 5.12 -3.91
CA LEU A 271 -18.09 6.23 -3.67
C LEU A 271 -19.16 6.35 -4.77
N SER A 272 -18.79 6.11 -6.04
CA SER A 272 -19.76 6.11 -7.14
C SER A 272 -20.80 4.99 -6.99
N HIS A 273 -20.39 3.78 -6.58
CA HIS A 273 -21.33 2.71 -6.26
C HIS A 273 -22.25 3.06 -5.08
N GLY A 274 -21.71 3.66 -4.00
CA GLY A 274 -22.51 4.10 -2.86
C GLY A 274 -23.56 5.14 -3.23
N LEU A 275 -23.22 6.09 -4.12
CA LEU A 275 -24.17 7.08 -4.65
C LEU A 275 -25.27 6.44 -5.51
N HIS A 276 -24.91 5.48 -6.38
CA HIS A 276 -25.88 4.70 -7.17
C HIS A 276 -26.90 4.00 -6.28
N HIS A 277 -26.46 3.37 -5.19
CA HIS A 277 -27.33 2.58 -4.31
C HIS A 277 -28.29 3.43 -3.46
N VAL A 278 -27.88 4.62 -3.01
CA VAL A 278 -28.66 5.44 -2.07
C VAL A 278 -29.43 6.58 -2.75
N PHE A 279 -28.90 7.12 -3.84
CA PHE A 279 -29.41 8.35 -4.45
C PHE A 279 -29.92 8.17 -5.89
N ASN A 280 -30.01 6.94 -6.42
CA ASN A 280 -30.46 6.63 -7.79
C ASN A 280 -29.73 7.42 -8.89
N GLY A 281 -28.55 7.93 -8.60
CA GLY A 281 -27.77 8.78 -9.48
C GLY A 281 -26.31 8.42 -9.36
N GLY A 282 -25.79 7.70 -10.34
CA GLY A 282 -24.35 7.54 -10.44
C GLY A 282 -23.88 7.47 -11.88
N PRO A 283 -22.55 7.56 -12.05
CA PRO A 283 -21.91 7.73 -13.35
C PRO A 283 -22.19 6.55 -14.27
N VAL A 284 -22.30 6.85 -15.56
CA VAL A 284 -22.45 5.86 -16.63
C VAL A 284 -21.12 5.07 -16.73
N PRO A 285 -21.12 3.78 -17.11
CA PRO A 285 -19.89 2.98 -17.24
C PRO A 285 -18.77 3.66 -18.06
N SER A 286 -19.13 4.51 -19.03
CA SER A 286 -18.19 5.31 -19.83
C SER A 286 -17.38 6.31 -18.99
N ASP A 287 -18.02 6.97 -18.02
CA ASP A 287 -17.35 7.95 -17.15
C ASP A 287 -16.34 7.24 -16.25
N MET A 288 -16.67 6.02 -15.82
CA MET A 288 -15.78 5.20 -15.01
C MET A 288 -14.55 4.76 -15.81
N LEU A 289 -14.73 4.39 -17.08
CA LEU A 289 -13.62 4.07 -17.98
C LEU A 289 -12.67 5.26 -18.15
N VAL A 290 -13.19 6.46 -18.45
CA VAL A 290 -12.37 7.67 -18.64
C VAL A 290 -11.60 7.99 -17.35
N ASN A 291 -12.27 7.98 -16.19
CA ASN A 291 -11.62 8.26 -14.91
C ASN A 291 -10.52 7.24 -14.59
N MET A 292 -10.78 5.94 -14.80
CA MET A 292 -9.76 4.91 -14.57
C MET A 292 -8.60 5.02 -15.56
N ALA A 293 -8.86 5.38 -16.82
CA ALA A 293 -7.82 5.57 -17.83
C ALA A 293 -6.89 6.74 -17.47
N ILE A 294 -7.44 7.87 -16.98
CA ILE A 294 -6.65 9.01 -16.49
C ILE A 294 -5.75 8.56 -15.33
N MET A 295 -6.32 7.88 -14.34
CA MET A 295 -5.58 7.39 -13.17
C MET A 295 -4.51 6.36 -13.53
N LEU A 296 -4.80 5.44 -14.46
CA LEU A 296 -3.84 4.45 -14.94
C LEU A 296 -2.70 5.14 -15.70
N SER A 297 -3.00 6.15 -16.52
CA SER A 297 -2.00 6.90 -17.29
C SER A 297 -0.99 7.59 -16.38
N VAL A 298 -1.46 8.23 -15.29
CA VAL A 298 -0.58 8.82 -14.27
C VAL A 298 0.30 7.75 -13.63
N GLN A 299 -0.26 6.60 -13.26
CA GLN A 299 0.51 5.51 -12.66
C GLN A 299 1.60 4.97 -13.60
N LEU A 300 1.28 4.79 -14.88
CA LEU A 300 2.24 4.32 -15.88
C LEU A 300 3.37 5.35 -16.12
N LEU A 301 3.04 6.64 -16.18
CA LEU A 301 4.02 7.72 -16.30
C LEU A 301 5.02 7.70 -15.13
N PHE A 302 4.53 7.68 -13.89
CA PHE A 302 5.39 7.62 -12.71
C PHE A 302 6.12 6.28 -12.59
N GLY A 303 5.50 5.19 -13.05
CA GLY A 303 6.14 3.89 -13.22
C GLY A 303 7.38 3.98 -14.11
N LEU A 304 7.23 4.59 -15.29
CA LEU A 304 8.33 4.78 -16.24
C LEU A 304 9.42 5.71 -15.69
N ILE A 305 9.05 6.87 -15.14
CA ILE A 305 10.00 7.85 -14.58
C ILE A 305 10.81 7.19 -13.47
N GLY A 306 10.16 6.57 -12.49
CA GLY A 306 10.87 5.92 -11.38
C GLY A 306 11.73 4.73 -11.85
N PHE A 307 11.28 3.96 -12.85
CA PHE A 307 12.08 2.87 -13.42
C PHE A 307 13.38 3.38 -14.04
N VAL A 308 13.28 4.40 -14.89
CA VAL A 308 14.44 4.97 -15.58
C VAL A 308 15.41 5.59 -14.59
N THR A 309 14.91 6.35 -13.61
CA THR A 309 15.74 6.98 -12.57
C THR A 309 16.47 5.93 -11.73
N MET A 310 15.78 4.89 -11.24
CA MET A 310 16.40 3.83 -10.46
C MET A 310 17.43 3.02 -11.24
N ARG A 311 17.21 2.79 -12.55
CA ARG A 311 18.24 2.14 -13.40
C ARG A 311 19.49 3.01 -13.54
N LYS A 312 19.34 4.32 -13.75
CA LYS A 312 20.47 5.24 -13.88
C LYS A 312 21.27 5.36 -12.57
N LEU A 313 20.59 5.24 -11.44
CA LEU A 313 21.20 5.22 -10.10
C LEU A 313 21.69 3.82 -9.67
N HIS A 314 21.65 2.82 -10.56
CA HIS A 314 22.01 1.42 -10.27
C HIS A 314 21.28 0.81 -9.06
N TYR A 315 20.12 1.35 -8.68
CA TYR A 315 19.41 0.99 -7.45
C TYR A 315 19.07 -0.51 -7.37
N PHE A 316 18.60 -1.09 -8.47
CA PHE A 316 18.25 -2.51 -8.52
C PHE A 316 19.46 -3.43 -8.36
N ALA A 317 20.62 -3.02 -8.88
CA ALA A 317 21.86 -3.77 -8.74
C ALA A 317 22.37 -3.68 -7.31
N ASP A 318 22.32 -2.50 -6.69
CA ASP A 318 22.95 -2.24 -5.41
C ASP A 318 22.08 -2.63 -4.21
N TYR A 319 20.81 -2.21 -4.19
CA TYR A 319 19.91 -2.37 -3.03
C TYR A 319 19.01 -3.60 -3.11
N ILE A 320 18.69 -4.10 -4.31
CA ILE A 320 17.83 -5.29 -4.46
C ILE A 320 18.68 -6.56 -4.57
N HIS A 321 19.61 -6.59 -5.51
CA HIS A 321 20.45 -7.78 -5.77
C HIS A 321 21.81 -7.74 -5.06
N GLY A 322 22.32 -6.55 -4.76
CA GLY A 322 23.63 -6.33 -4.16
C GLY A 322 23.61 -6.36 -2.63
N GLU A 323 24.68 -5.86 -2.01
CA GLU A 323 24.88 -5.93 -0.56
C GLU A 323 24.25 -4.77 0.21
N LYS A 324 23.98 -3.62 -0.44
CA LYS A 324 23.36 -2.47 0.23
C LYS A 324 21.96 -2.85 0.72
N ALA A 325 21.59 -2.30 1.87
CA ALA A 325 20.30 -2.54 2.52
C ALA A 325 19.68 -1.21 2.93
N SER A 326 18.46 -0.95 2.47
CA SER A 326 17.66 0.20 2.90
C SER A 326 16.22 -0.22 3.16
N ALA A 327 15.65 0.24 4.27
CA ALA A 327 14.23 0.03 4.56
C ALA A 327 13.32 0.70 3.49
N ALA A 328 13.81 1.73 2.81
CA ALA A 328 13.09 2.40 1.72
C ALA A 328 12.85 1.47 0.52
N SER A 329 13.63 0.40 0.34
CA SER A 329 13.40 -0.58 -0.72
C SER A 329 12.02 -1.25 -0.63
N TYR A 330 11.43 -1.35 0.56
CA TYR A 330 10.07 -1.86 0.72
C TYR A 330 9.00 -0.97 0.07
N ALA A 331 9.32 0.30 -0.23
CA ALA A 331 8.44 1.19 -1.00
C ALA A 331 8.21 0.70 -2.43
N LEU A 332 9.04 -0.22 -2.97
CA LEU A 332 8.85 -0.82 -4.30
C LEU A 332 7.71 -1.84 -4.35
N ILE A 333 7.28 -2.37 -3.21
CA ILE A 333 6.30 -3.46 -3.17
C ILE A 333 4.87 -2.95 -3.42
N CYS A 334 4.48 -1.87 -2.73
CA CYS A 334 3.14 -1.32 -2.86
C CYS A 334 2.79 -0.88 -4.30
N PRO A 335 3.68 -0.24 -5.08
CA PRO A 335 3.44 0.09 -6.49
C PRO A 335 3.14 -1.12 -7.37
N GLY A 336 3.88 -2.22 -7.20
CA GLY A 336 3.65 -3.45 -7.98
C GLY A 336 2.29 -4.09 -7.66
N VAL A 337 1.93 -4.15 -6.38
CA VAL A 337 0.59 -4.57 -5.94
C VAL A 337 -0.48 -3.63 -6.48
N ALA A 338 -0.27 -2.33 -6.35
CA ALA A 338 -1.24 -1.30 -6.70
C ALA A 338 -1.59 -1.33 -8.19
N LEU A 339 -0.60 -1.40 -9.07
CA LEU A 339 -0.82 -1.56 -10.52
C LEU A 339 -1.54 -2.87 -10.86
N MET A 340 -1.24 -3.97 -10.17
CA MET A 340 -1.96 -5.23 -10.37
C MET A 340 -3.44 -5.06 -9.99
N VAL A 341 -3.72 -4.55 -8.79
CA VAL A 341 -5.08 -4.35 -8.29
C VAL A 341 -5.84 -3.37 -9.15
N PHE A 342 -5.27 -2.19 -9.42
CA PHE A 342 -5.90 -1.16 -10.24
C PHE A 342 -6.07 -1.62 -11.69
N GLY A 343 -5.12 -2.39 -12.23
CA GLY A 343 -5.25 -3.03 -13.54
C GLY A 343 -6.44 -3.99 -13.62
N MET A 344 -6.73 -4.74 -12.55
CA MET A 344 -7.93 -5.58 -12.47
C MET A 344 -9.22 -4.75 -12.44
N PHE A 345 -9.23 -3.61 -11.74
CA PHE A 345 -10.34 -2.64 -11.76
C PHE A 345 -10.52 -1.98 -13.13
N PHE A 346 -9.43 -1.60 -13.80
CA PHE A 346 -9.49 -1.06 -15.16
C PHE A 346 -10.00 -2.11 -16.15
N LEU A 347 -9.55 -3.37 -16.03
CA LEU A 347 -9.99 -4.44 -16.91
C LEU A 347 -11.48 -4.76 -16.73
N HIS A 348 -11.96 -4.93 -15.50
CA HIS A 348 -13.32 -5.41 -15.28
C HIS A 348 -14.35 -4.26 -15.34
N PRO A 349 -14.43 -3.36 -14.34
CA PRO A 349 -15.31 -2.22 -14.44
C PRO A 349 -15.02 -1.24 -15.58
N GLY A 350 -13.76 -1.13 -16.05
CA GLY A 350 -13.42 -0.25 -17.17
C GLY A 350 -13.70 -0.87 -18.54
N LEU A 351 -13.12 -2.04 -18.87
CA LEU A 351 -13.22 -2.61 -20.22
C LEU A 351 -14.37 -3.61 -20.35
N VAL A 352 -14.47 -4.60 -19.46
CA VAL A 352 -15.48 -5.67 -19.55
C VAL A 352 -16.89 -5.12 -19.35
N ALA A 353 -17.10 -4.26 -18.35
CA ALA A 353 -18.42 -3.68 -18.09
C ALA A 353 -18.90 -2.71 -19.19
N ASN A 354 -17.98 -2.17 -20.00
CA ASN A 354 -18.30 -1.35 -21.17
C ASN A 354 -18.43 -2.18 -22.47
N GLY A 355 -18.35 -3.52 -22.40
CA GLY A 355 -18.45 -4.40 -23.57
C GLY A 355 -17.27 -4.30 -24.53
N ILE A 356 -16.13 -3.74 -24.10
CA ILE A 356 -14.93 -3.59 -24.93
C ILE A 356 -14.17 -4.91 -25.03
N VAL A 357 -14.19 -5.71 -23.97
CA VAL A 357 -13.51 -7.00 -23.88
C VAL A 357 -14.43 -8.03 -23.23
N ASP A 358 -14.63 -9.16 -23.91
CA ASP A 358 -15.40 -10.26 -23.34
C ASP A 358 -14.61 -10.97 -22.24
N LYS A 359 -15.27 -11.19 -21.10
CA LYS A 359 -14.69 -11.91 -19.96
C LYS A 359 -14.30 -13.33 -20.39
N PHE A 360 -13.07 -13.74 -20.04
CA PHE A 360 -12.47 -15.04 -20.41
C PHE A 360 -12.19 -15.26 -21.90
N SER A 361 -12.24 -14.22 -22.74
CA SER A 361 -11.72 -14.27 -24.10
C SER A 361 -10.18 -14.35 -24.14
N ILE A 362 -9.62 -14.64 -25.32
CA ILE A 362 -8.15 -14.58 -25.52
C ILE A 362 -7.62 -13.16 -25.25
N ALA A 363 -8.33 -12.13 -25.72
CA ALA A 363 -7.97 -10.73 -25.48
C ALA A 363 -7.94 -10.41 -23.97
N TYR A 364 -8.92 -10.91 -23.21
CA TYR A 364 -8.95 -10.78 -21.77
C TYR A 364 -7.70 -11.38 -21.10
N PHE A 365 -7.28 -12.59 -21.48
CA PHE A 365 -6.09 -13.21 -20.91
C PHE A 365 -4.78 -12.52 -21.31
N ILE A 366 -4.70 -11.95 -22.51
CA ILE A 366 -3.56 -11.11 -22.94
C ILE A 366 -3.44 -9.88 -22.03
N LEU A 367 -4.55 -9.25 -21.65
CA LEU A 367 -4.55 -8.09 -20.75
C LEU A 367 -4.27 -8.45 -19.29
N VAL A 368 -4.67 -9.65 -18.84
CA VAL A 368 -4.36 -10.15 -17.49
C VAL A 368 -2.89 -10.58 -17.35
N ALA A 369 -2.28 -11.12 -18.40
CA ALA A 369 -0.90 -11.62 -18.39
C ALA A 369 0.15 -10.63 -17.82
N PRO A 370 0.21 -9.34 -18.24
CA PRO A 370 1.16 -8.38 -17.66
C PRO A 370 0.88 -8.10 -16.17
N LEU A 371 -0.38 -8.15 -15.72
CA LEU A 371 -0.73 -7.99 -14.30
C LEU A 371 -0.24 -9.16 -13.46
N VAL A 372 -0.39 -10.40 -13.97
CA VAL A 372 0.13 -11.62 -13.34
C VAL A 372 1.66 -11.57 -13.27
N TYR A 373 2.32 -11.18 -14.36
CA TYR A 373 3.78 -11.01 -14.39
C TYR A 373 4.25 -9.99 -13.35
N LEU A 374 3.58 -8.84 -13.27
CA LEU A 374 3.88 -7.81 -12.28
C LEU A 374 3.71 -8.32 -10.85
N GLN A 375 2.63 -9.08 -10.57
CA GLN A 375 2.42 -9.70 -9.27
C GLN A 375 3.56 -10.66 -8.93
N PHE A 376 3.98 -11.50 -9.87
CA PHE A 376 5.09 -12.45 -9.68
C PHE A 376 6.41 -11.73 -9.36
N VAL A 377 6.75 -10.69 -10.13
CA VAL A 377 7.95 -9.87 -9.88
C VAL A 377 7.88 -9.21 -8.51
N THR A 378 6.71 -8.71 -8.10
CA THR A 378 6.50 -8.10 -6.79
C THR A 378 6.70 -9.10 -5.65
N ILE A 379 6.16 -10.31 -5.78
CA ILE A 379 6.35 -11.40 -4.82
C ILE A 379 7.84 -11.77 -4.72
N LYS A 380 8.53 -11.92 -5.85
CA LYS A 380 9.97 -12.23 -5.88
C LYS A 380 10.78 -11.16 -5.16
N THR A 381 10.53 -9.88 -5.47
CA THR A 381 11.19 -8.74 -4.80
C THR A 381 10.91 -8.74 -3.30
N MET A 382 9.67 -9.01 -2.88
CA MET A 382 9.30 -9.08 -1.47
C MET A 382 10.06 -10.19 -0.72
N VAL A 383 10.20 -11.36 -1.33
CA VAL A 383 10.97 -12.49 -0.75
C VAL A 383 12.46 -12.12 -0.63
N LEU A 384 13.04 -11.49 -1.64
CA LEU A 384 14.44 -11.04 -1.61
C LEU A 384 14.67 -10.02 -0.49
N LEU A 385 13.82 -9.00 -0.39
CA LEU A 385 13.92 -7.97 0.66
C LEU A 385 13.74 -8.58 2.06
N ASN A 386 12.78 -9.48 2.24
CA ASN A 386 12.59 -10.16 3.52
C ASN A 386 13.80 -11.01 3.92
N ARG A 387 14.44 -11.71 2.98
CA ARG A 387 15.67 -12.45 3.27
C ARG A 387 16.80 -11.52 3.68
N LYS A 388 16.95 -10.37 3.02
CA LYS A 388 17.99 -9.37 3.31
C LYS A 388 17.79 -8.66 4.65
N HIS A 389 16.58 -8.22 4.93
CA HIS A 389 16.28 -7.37 6.10
C HIS A 389 15.90 -8.14 7.36
N LEU A 390 15.37 -9.36 7.20
CA LEU A 390 14.77 -10.14 8.28
C LEU A 390 15.43 -11.53 8.44
N GLY A 391 16.32 -11.92 7.52
CA GLY A 391 17.11 -13.14 7.62
C GLY A 391 18.17 -13.03 8.73
N GLY A 392 18.31 -14.07 9.53
CA GLY A 392 19.18 -14.09 10.72
C GLY A 392 20.68 -14.17 10.47
N SER A 393 21.18 -13.77 9.30
CA SER A 393 22.61 -13.85 8.96
C SER A 393 23.25 -12.47 9.03
N GLY A 394 24.32 -12.36 9.81
CA GLY A 394 25.03 -11.12 10.10
C GLY A 394 25.67 -10.49 8.87
N ALA A 395 25.00 -9.50 8.29
CA ALA A 395 25.72 -8.39 7.67
C ALA A 395 26.34 -7.60 8.81
N ALA A 396 27.55 -8.02 9.20
CA ALA A 396 28.38 -7.33 10.15
C ALA A 396 28.50 -5.86 9.77
N GLN A 397 28.51 -5.02 10.80
CA GLN A 397 28.85 -3.61 10.76
C GLN A 397 29.97 -3.33 9.74
N ALA A 398 29.65 -2.73 8.60
CA ALA A 398 30.62 -1.91 7.89
C ALA A 398 30.67 -0.55 8.59
N ASN A 399 31.39 -0.52 9.71
CA ASN A 399 31.81 0.72 10.35
C ASN A 399 33.05 1.22 9.59
N PRO A 400 33.03 2.36 8.88
CA PRO A 400 34.23 2.91 8.26
C PRO A 400 35.09 3.64 9.30
N SER A 401 35.35 3.01 10.44
CA SER A 401 36.32 3.47 11.42
C SER A 401 37.40 2.39 11.62
N ARG A 402 38.10 2.04 10.54
CA ARG A 402 39.48 1.56 10.66
C ARG A 402 40.36 2.78 10.48
N GLY A 403 41.00 3.15 11.59
CA GLY A 403 41.79 4.36 11.71
C GLY A 403 42.88 4.46 10.66
N MET A 404 43.09 5.70 10.22
CA MET A 404 44.39 6.13 9.71
C MET A 404 45.46 5.75 10.73
N PRO A 405 46.56 5.10 10.32
CA PRO A 405 47.78 5.12 11.11
C PRO A 405 48.30 6.57 11.10
N SER A 406 48.38 7.17 12.29
CA SER A 406 49.24 8.32 12.54
C SER A 406 50.68 7.91 12.20
N MET A 407 51.22 8.44 11.10
CA MET A 407 52.68 8.56 10.96
C MET A 407 53.06 9.89 11.59
N ASP A 408 53.42 9.81 12.86
CA ASP A 408 54.24 10.82 13.52
C ASP A 408 55.60 10.92 12.81
N ALA A 409 56.08 12.15 12.76
CA ALA A 409 57.40 12.52 12.31
C ALA A 409 58.50 11.87 13.17
N ALA A 410 59.47 11.24 12.50
CA ALA A 410 60.84 11.12 12.95
C ALA A 410 61.74 10.84 11.72
N GLU A 411 62.76 11.69 11.57
CA GLU A 411 63.83 11.76 10.55
C GLU A 411 63.51 12.45 9.21
#